data_AF-A0A9P3QBG1-F1
#
_entry.id   AF-A0A9P3QBG1-F1
#
_cell.length_a   1.000
_cell.length_b   1.000
_cell.length_c   1.000
_cell.angle_alpha   90.00
_cell.angle_beta   90.00
_cell.angle_gamma   90.00
#
_symmetry.space_group_name_H-M   'P 1'
#
loop_
_entity.id
_entity.type
_entity.pdbx_description
1 polymer ?
#
loop_
_entity_poly.entity_id
_entity_poly.type
_entity_poly.pdbx_seq_one_letter_code
_entity_poly.pdbx_strand_id
1 'polypeptide(L)'
;MGHESSFGGAAVDVAAVRGVADRIAEAAEMVDRAVANHLSRLTFGASRAGRNHTVRGDALRARLDGLTAELSQWSRAAAETAAALRAGADRYTDADLYAAARIA
;
A
#
# COMPACT_ATOMS: atom_id res chain seq x y z
N MET A 1 17.15 -11.09 -46.54
CA MET A 1 18.47 -11.27 -45.90
C MET A 1 18.84 -9.93 -45.25
N GLY A 2 18.85 -9.72 -43.94
CA GLY A 2 18.28 -10.45 -42.82
C GLY A 2 17.68 -9.41 -41.87
N HIS A 3 16.48 -9.67 -41.37
CA HIS A 3 15.91 -8.94 -40.25
C HIS A 3 16.61 -9.50 -39.00
N GLU A 4 17.59 -8.77 -38.48
CA GLU A 4 18.09 -9.03 -37.14
C GLU A 4 17.03 -8.55 -36.17
N SER A 5 16.21 -9.50 -35.71
CA SER A 5 15.32 -9.35 -34.58
C SER A 5 16.14 -8.88 -33.38
N SER A 6 16.08 -7.59 -33.07
CA SER A 6 16.60 -7.05 -31.81
C SER A 6 15.88 -7.80 -30.69
N PHE A 7 16.64 -8.57 -29.92
CA PHE A 7 16.15 -9.37 -28.82
C PHE A 7 15.26 -8.52 -27.91
N GLY A 8 13.97 -8.83 -27.90
CA GLY A 8 13.00 -8.28 -26.96
C GLY A 8 13.30 -8.80 -25.56
N GLY A 9 14.31 -8.24 -24.90
CA GLY A 9 14.36 -8.26 -23.45
C GLY A 9 13.21 -7.39 -22.96
N ALA A 10 12.31 -7.95 -22.15
CA ALA A 10 11.24 -7.19 -21.52
C ALA A 10 11.84 -6.09 -20.63
N ALA A 11 12.11 -4.92 -21.20
CA ALA A 11 12.58 -3.76 -20.47
C ALA A 11 11.45 -3.31 -19.53
N VAL A 12 11.67 -3.48 -18.23
CA VAL A 12 10.72 -3.04 -17.22
C VAL A 12 10.62 -1.51 -17.29
N ASP A 13 9.42 -0.99 -17.49
CA ASP A 13 9.16 0.46 -17.39
C ASP A 13 9.25 0.87 -15.90
N VAL A 14 10.45 1.26 -15.49
CA VAL A 14 10.80 1.73 -14.14
C VAL A 14 9.92 2.91 -13.72
N ALA A 15 9.55 3.80 -14.65
CA ALA A 15 8.72 4.95 -14.35
C ALA A 15 7.28 4.53 -14.06
N ALA A 16 6.73 3.59 -14.83
CA ALA A 16 5.42 3.01 -14.55
C ALA A 16 5.39 2.27 -13.20
N VAL A 17 6.43 1.50 -12.85
CA VAL A 17 6.53 0.80 -11.56
C VAL A 17 6.58 1.78 -10.39
N ARG A 18 7.38 2.86 -10.49
CA ARG A 18 7.41 3.92 -9.48
C ARG A 18 6.05 4.58 -9.33
N GLY A 19 5.38 4.92 -10.44
CA GLY A 19 4.05 5.53 -10.41
C GLY A 19 2.97 4.64 -9.77
N VAL A 20 3.06 3.31 -9.92
CA VAL A 20 2.18 2.37 -9.20
C VAL A 20 2.51 2.34 -7.71
N ALA A 21 3.79 2.29 -7.35
CA ALA A 21 4.22 2.30 -5.96
C ALA A 21 3.77 3.58 -5.22
N ASP A 22 3.85 4.73 -5.87
CA ASP A 22 3.40 6.01 -5.32
C ASP A 22 1.89 6.00 -5.06
N ARG A 23 1.08 5.52 -6.03
CA ARG A 23 -0.38 5.40 -5.83
C ARG A 23 -0.76 4.44 -4.70
N ILE A 24 -0.05 3.32 -4.57
CA ILE A 24 -0.28 2.36 -3.47
C ILE A 24 0.04 3.01 -2.11
N ALA A 25 1.15 3.75 -2.03
CA ALA A 25 1.52 4.46 -0.81
C ALA A 25 0.50 5.56 -0.44
N GLU A 26 0.05 6.36 -1.40
CA GLU A 26 -0.99 7.38 -1.17
C GLU A 26 -2.30 6.77 -0.67
N ALA A 27 -2.73 5.64 -1.25
CA ALA A 27 -3.92 4.93 -0.81
C ALA A 27 -3.75 4.40 0.63
N ALA A 28 -2.59 3.83 0.95
CA ALA A 28 -2.27 3.33 2.28
C ALA A 28 -2.33 4.45 3.34
N GLU A 29 -1.73 5.61 3.05
CA GLU A 29 -1.76 6.78 3.95
C GLU A 29 -3.16 7.37 4.12
N MET A 30 -3.97 7.38 3.05
CA MET A 30 -5.35 7.85 3.12
C MET A 30 -6.19 6.97 4.03
N VAL A 31 -6.06 5.64 3.89
CA VAL A 31 -6.77 4.67 4.73
C VAL A 31 -6.31 4.79 6.18
N ASP A 32 -5.00 4.84 6.44
CA ASP A 32 -4.48 4.95 7.81
C ASP A 32 -4.97 6.23 8.50
N ARG A 33 -4.96 7.37 7.81
CA ARG A 33 -5.53 8.63 8.35
C ARG A 33 -7.02 8.55 8.58
N ALA A 34 -7.78 7.88 7.73
CA ALA A 34 -9.22 7.70 7.92
C ALA A 34 -9.52 6.82 9.14
N VAL A 35 -8.75 5.75 9.33
CA VAL A 35 -8.83 4.88 10.52
C VAL A 35 -8.48 5.67 11.78
N ALA A 36 -7.35 6.37 11.78
CA ALA A 36 -6.85 7.14 12.92
C ALA A 36 -7.78 8.30 13.30
N ASN A 37 -8.43 8.96 12.33
CA ASN A 37 -9.27 10.14 12.60
C ASN A 37 -10.75 9.85 12.75
N HIS A 38 -11.31 8.85 12.06
CA HIS A 38 -12.75 8.65 12.03
C HIS A 38 -13.18 7.45 12.86
N LEU A 39 -12.51 6.30 12.72
CA LEU A 39 -12.88 5.09 13.45
C LEU A 39 -12.52 5.18 14.93
N SER A 40 -11.36 5.74 15.28
CA SER A 40 -10.94 5.95 16.68
C SER A 40 -11.89 6.88 17.47
N ARG A 41 -12.60 7.79 16.77
CA ARG A 41 -13.52 8.77 17.37
C ARG A 41 -14.93 8.23 17.56
N LEU A 42 -15.26 7.07 16.98
CA LEU A 42 -16.56 6.43 17.14
C LEU A 42 -16.67 5.82 18.55
N THR A 43 -17.10 6.64 19.51
CA THR A 43 -17.32 6.17 20.89
C THR A 43 -18.69 5.50 21.01
N PHE A 44 -18.78 4.24 20.59
CA PHE A 44 -19.90 3.37 20.93
C PHE A 44 -19.65 2.76 22.31
N GLY A 45 -20.58 2.97 23.24
CA GLY A 45 -20.45 2.48 24.61
C GLY A 45 -21.68 2.79 25.45
N ALA A 46 -21.80 2.09 26.57
CA ALA A 46 -22.94 2.14 27.50
C ALA A 46 -23.37 3.57 27.91
N SER A 47 -22.46 4.53 27.89
CA SER A 47 -22.70 5.94 28.19
C SER A 47 -23.55 6.68 27.15
N ARG A 48 -23.66 6.19 25.90
CA ARG A 48 -24.48 6.79 24.83
C ARG A 48 -25.71 5.99 24.40
N ALA A 49 -25.74 4.67 24.63
CA ALA A 49 -26.77 3.80 24.06
C ALA A 49 -27.97 3.52 25.01
N GLY A 50 -27.90 3.94 26.27
CA GLY A 50 -28.89 3.55 27.28
C GLY A 50 -28.79 2.06 27.65
N ARG A 51 -29.23 1.70 28.85
CA ARG A 51 -28.96 0.38 29.47
C ARG A 51 -29.45 -0.85 28.67
N ASN A 52 -30.31 -0.67 27.66
CA ASN A 52 -30.82 -1.74 26.79
C ASN A 52 -29.96 -2.04 25.55
N HIS A 53 -28.96 -1.21 25.22
CA HIS A 53 -28.14 -1.38 24.03
C HIS A 53 -26.64 -1.50 24.34
N THR A 54 -26.28 -1.72 25.60
CA THR A 54 -24.89 -1.91 26.04
C THR A 54 -24.23 -3.10 25.34
N VAL A 55 -24.84 -4.28 25.40
CA VAL A 55 -24.32 -5.49 24.74
C VAL A 55 -24.16 -5.31 23.23
N ARG A 56 -25.11 -4.64 22.57
CA ARG A 56 -25.08 -4.41 21.11
C ARG A 56 -24.06 -3.32 20.73
N GLY A 57 -23.88 -2.32 21.59
CA GLY A 57 -22.88 -1.26 21.44
C GLY A 57 -21.45 -1.79 21.64
N ASP A 58 -21.25 -2.65 22.64
CA ASP A 58 -19.95 -3.29 22.90
C ASP A 58 -19.59 -4.28 21.78
N ALA A 59 -20.58 -5.04 21.27
CA ALA A 59 -20.38 -5.91 20.11
C ALA A 59 -20.02 -5.11 18.84
N LEU A 60 -20.66 -3.96 18.61
CA LEU A 60 -20.32 -3.07 17.49
C LEU A 60 -18.92 -2.49 17.66
N ARG A 61 -18.55 -2.06 18.86
CA ARG A 61 -17.21 -1.56 19.19
C ARG A 61 -16.14 -2.60 18.89
N ALA A 62 -16.32 -3.84 19.36
CA ALA A 62 -15.36 -4.92 19.12
C ALA A 62 -15.17 -5.22 17.61
N ARG A 63 -16.25 -5.16 16.82
CA ARG A 63 -16.17 -5.32 15.36
C ARG A 63 -15.43 -4.17 14.69
N LEU A 64 -15.66 -2.93 15.12
CA LEU A 64 -14.97 -1.75 14.61
C LEU A 64 -13.48 -1.74 14.98
N ASP A 65 -13.13 -2.16 16.19
CA ASP A 65 -11.74 -2.31 16.63
C ASP A 65 -11.02 -3.37 15.78
N GLY A 66 -11.67 -4.50 15.49
CA GLY A 66 -11.15 -5.52 14.58
C GLY A 66 -10.92 -5.00 13.16
N LEU A 67 -11.92 -4.33 12.57
CA LEU A 67 -11.81 -3.73 11.25
C LEU A 67 -10.70 -2.67 11.18
N THR A 68 -10.56 -1.85 12.23
CA THR A 68 -9.48 -0.87 12.37
C THR A 68 -8.11 -1.55 12.33
N ALA A 69 -7.94 -2.64 13.08
CA ALA A 69 -6.68 -3.39 13.10
C ALA A 69 -6.36 -4.01 11.71
N GLU A 70 -7.35 -4.60 11.04
CA GLU A 70 -7.19 -5.15 9.69
C GLU A 70 -6.79 -4.08 8.66
N LEU A 71 -7.44 -2.92 8.69
CA LEU A 71 -7.13 -1.81 7.78
C LEU A 71 -5.74 -1.22 8.03
N SER A 72 -5.32 -1.05 9.29
CA SER A 72 -3.96 -0.62 9.61
C SER A 72 -2.91 -1.64 9.16
N GLN A 73 -3.19 -2.93 9.30
CA GLN A 73 -2.30 -3.98 8.81
C GLN A 73 -2.19 -3.96 7.28
N TRP A 74 -3.31 -3.82 6.58
CA TRP A 74 -3.35 -3.70 5.14
C TRP A 74 -2.56 -2.48 4.65
N SER A 75 -2.75 -1.32 5.28
CA SER A 75 -2.03 -0.09 4.95
C SER A 75 -0.51 -0.27 5.08
N ARG A 76 -0.06 -0.88 6.18
CA ARG A 76 1.37 -1.18 6.37
C ARG A 76 1.92 -2.13 5.30
N ALA A 77 1.21 -3.22 5.01
CA ALA A 77 1.62 -4.17 3.98
C ALA A 77 1.67 -3.53 2.57
N ALA A 78 0.74 -2.63 2.27
CA ALA A 78 0.72 -1.86 1.03
C ALA A 78 1.94 -0.92 0.93
N ALA A 79 2.30 -0.23 2.02
CA ALA A 79 3.49 0.61 2.08
C ALA A 79 4.79 -0.20 1.90
N GLU A 80 4.89 -1.37 2.53
CA GLU A 80 6.03 -2.30 2.37
C GLU A 80 6.15 -2.78 0.91
N THR A 81 5.03 -3.11 0.27
CA THR A 81 4.98 -3.50 -1.15
C THR A 81 5.45 -2.36 -2.05
N ALA A 82 4.99 -1.14 -1.80
CA ALA A 82 5.43 0.05 -2.54
C ALA A 82 6.93 0.30 -2.37
N ALA A 83 7.47 0.13 -1.16
CA ALA A 83 8.91 0.25 -0.91
C ALA A 83 9.72 -0.82 -1.67
N ALA A 84 9.25 -2.06 -1.68
CA ALA A 84 9.89 -3.15 -2.43
C ALA A 84 9.89 -2.90 -3.95
N LEU A 85 8.78 -2.36 -4.49
CA LEU A 85 8.70 -1.99 -5.91
C LEU A 85 9.69 -0.89 -6.28
N ARG A 86 9.83 0.16 -5.45
CA ARG A 86 10.82 1.23 -5.67
C ARG A 86 12.25 0.70 -5.63
N ALA A 87 12.59 -0.10 -4.62
CA ALA A 87 13.91 -0.72 -4.53
C ALA A 87 14.22 -1.68 -5.70
N GLY A 88 13.20 -2.36 -6.25
CA GLY A 88 13.33 -3.14 -7.47
C GLY A 88 13.63 -2.28 -8.70
N ALA A 89 12.90 -1.18 -8.85
CA ALA A 89 13.03 -0.22 -9.95
C ALA A 89 14.41 0.47 -9.94
N ASP A 90 14.91 0.85 -8.76
CA ASP A 90 16.23 1.46 -8.59
C ASP A 90 17.34 0.50 -9.01
N ARG A 91 17.30 -0.76 -8.54
CA ARG A 91 18.27 -1.79 -8.93
C ARG A 91 18.28 -2.07 -10.43
N TYR A 92 17.12 -2.00 -11.08
CA TYR A 92 17.03 -2.18 -12.53
C TYR A 92 17.68 -1.02 -13.30
N THR A 93 17.52 0.21 -12.78
CA THR A 93 18.17 1.39 -13.34
C THR A 93 19.69 1.32 -13.20
N ASP A 94 20.19 0.93 -12.02
CA ASP A 94 21.62 0.77 -11.77
C ASP A 94 22.26 -0.31 -12.68
N ALA A 95 21.54 -1.41 -12.89
CA ALA A 95 21.98 -2.48 -13.79
C ALA A 95 22.06 -2.03 -15.26
N ASP A 96 21.10 -1.22 -15.71
CA ASP A 96 21.08 -0.66 -17.07
C ASP A 96 22.24 0.33 -17.29
N LEU A 97 22.47 1.22 -16.32
CA LEU A 97 23.60 2.16 -16.35
C LEU A 97 24.96 1.43 -16.35
N TYR A 98 25.10 0.39 -15.55
CA TYR A 98 26.32 -0.44 -15.51
C TYR A 98 26.55 -1.18 -16.83
N ALA A 99 25.49 -1.72 -17.45
CA ALA A 99 25.58 -2.38 -18.75
C ALA A 99 25.99 -1.38 -19.85
N ALA A 100 25.40 -0.19 -19.88
CA ALA A 100 25.74 0.87 -20.83
C ALA A 100 27.20 1.33 -20.69
N ALA A 101 27.70 1.49 -19.46
CA ALA A 101 29.08 1.87 -19.19
C ALA A 101 30.13 0.84 -19.63
N ARG A 102 29.73 -0.44 -19.83
CA ARG A 102 30.64 -1.52 -20.24
C ARG A 102 30.70 -1.73 -21.76
N ILE A 103 29.74 -1.17 -22.50
CA ILE A 103 29.65 -1.31 -23.96
C ILE A 103 30.21 -0.06 -24.68
N ALA A 104 30.25 1.09 -23.99
CA ALA A 104 30.92 2.31 -24.44
C ALA A 104 32.46 2.20 -24.37
#